data_AF-A0A8J1W105-F1
#
_entry.id   AF-A0A8J1W105-F1
#
_cell.length_a   1.000
_cell.length_b   1.000
_cell.length_c   1.000
_cell.angle_alpha   90.00
_cell.angle_beta   90.00
_cell.angle_gamma   90.00
#
_symmetry.space_group_name_H-M   'P 1'
#
loop_
_entity.id
_entity.type
_entity.pdbx_description
1 polymer ?
#
loop_
_entity_poly.entity_id
_entity_poly.type
_entity_poly.pdbx_seq_one_letter_code
_entity_poly.pdbx_strand_id
1 'polypeptide(L)'
;MPEVAVSVTDAALAATAATSKVLDATSKLQSKSAECGELTNFKKVCEFHQSFGVKHTENPQIDIFDKDPKTMKLRLDLIREEFKELEQAAGEKNMTEVLDALSDILYVTYGAGSSLGLDLDKAFALVHDSNMSKLCKTQEEAEATIEWYKANKTGPEGKYPYDSPAWRKSGDYFVVYNESSGKVLKSINYKPVSFKSMLPN
;
A
#
# COMPACT_ATOMS: atom_id res chain seq x y z
N MET A 1 -11.86 56.94 52.73
CA MET A 1 -11.25 56.36 51.51
C MET A 1 -12.24 55.35 50.96
N PRO A 2 -12.63 55.39 49.66
CA PRO A 2 -13.64 54.48 49.14
C PRO A 2 -13.01 53.13 48.79
N GLU A 3 -13.73 52.06 49.13
CA GLU A 3 -13.41 50.66 48.83
C GLU A 3 -13.92 50.33 47.43
N VAL A 4 -13.05 49.84 46.54
CA VAL A 4 -13.43 49.42 45.18
C VAL A 4 -13.81 47.94 45.24
N ALA A 5 -15.11 47.67 45.30
CA ALA A 5 -15.65 46.33 45.09
C ALA A 5 -15.53 45.97 43.60
N VAL A 6 -14.48 45.22 43.24
CA VAL A 6 -14.41 44.56 41.93
C VAL A 6 -15.48 43.46 41.93
N SER A 7 -16.50 43.63 41.08
CA SER A 7 -17.64 42.74 41.01
C SER A 7 -17.18 41.33 40.63
N VAL A 8 -17.49 40.36 41.47
CA VAL A 8 -17.14 38.94 41.27
C VAL A 8 -17.81 38.36 40.00
N THR A 9 -18.75 39.11 39.40
CA THR A 9 -19.52 38.74 38.22
C THR A 9 -18.72 38.85 36.91
N ASP A 10 -17.76 39.78 36.81
CA ASP A 10 -17.03 39.99 35.54
C ASP A 10 -15.98 38.89 35.29
N ALA A 11 -15.34 38.40 36.35
CA ALA A 11 -14.36 37.31 36.25
C ALA A 11 -15.03 35.96 35.88
N ALA A 12 -16.22 35.69 36.42
CA ALA A 12 -16.99 34.49 36.09
C ALA A 12 -17.49 34.49 34.64
N LEU A 13 -17.91 35.66 34.13
CA LEU A 13 -18.33 35.82 32.74
C LEU A 13 -17.18 35.60 31.76
N ALA A 14 -15.99 36.16 32.07
CA ALA A 14 -14.78 36.00 31.27
C ALA A 14 -14.29 34.54 31.24
N ALA A 15 -14.32 33.85 32.39
CA ALA A 15 -13.97 32.43 32.47
C ALA A 15 -14.94 31.57 31.63
N THR A 16 -16.25 31.83 31.73
CA THR A 16 -17.28 31.10 30.97
C THR A 16 -17.13 31.30 29.45
N ALA A 17 -16.82 32.53 29.02
CA ALA A 17 -16.57 32.84 27.61
C ALA A 17 -15.28 32.19 27.08
N ALA A 18 -14.23 32.11 27.91
CA ALA A 18 -12.99 31.42 27.56
C ALA A 18 -13.21 29.91 27.45
N THR A 19 -13.94 29.28 28.38
CA THR A 19 -14.27 27.85 28.32
C THR A 19 -15.14 27.51 27.11
N SER A 20 -16.11 28.36 26.77
CA SER A 20 -16.94 28.19 25.56
C SER A 20 -16.12 28.29 24.27
N LYS A 21 -15.18 29.25 24.19
CA LYS A 21 -14.26 29.37 23.05
C LYS A 21 -13.30 28.18 22.92
N VAL A 22 -12.84 27.62 24.04
CA VAL A 22 -11.99 26.42 24.04
C VAL A 22 -12.78 25.18 23.61
N LEU A 23 -14.02 25.01 24.08
CA LEU A 23 -14.91 23.94 23.64
C LEU A 23 -15.22 24.04 22.14
N ASP A 24 -15.49 25.24 21.64
CA ASP A 24 -15.79 25.48 20.22
C ASP A 24 -14.56 25.35 19.31
N ALA A 25 -13.35 25.65 19.83
CA ALA A 25 -12.10 25.36 19.13
C ALA A 25 -11.78 23.86 19.12
N THR A 26 -12.08 23.16 20.22
CA THR A 26 -11.86 21.71 20.35
C THR A 26 -12.83 20.93 19.45
N SER A 27 -14.10 21.35 19.38
CA SER A 27 -15.09 20.76 18.47
C SER A 27 -14.72 20.99 17.00
N LYS A 28 -14.21 22.18 16.66
CA LYS A 28 -13.71 22.49 15.30
C LYS A 28 -12.44 21.73 14.92
N LEU A 29 -11.56 21.43 15.88
CA LEU A 29 -10.39 20.58 15.65
C LEU A 29 -10.80 19.11 15.47
N GLN A 30 -11.75 18.63 16.26
CA GLN A 30 -12.30 17.27 16.12
C GLN A 30 -13.17 17.10 14.86
N SER A 31 -13.86 18.14 14.41
CA SER A 31 -14.65 18.10 13.18
C SER A 31 -13.78 18.20 11.92
N LYS A 32 -12.64 18.92 11.97
CA LYS A 32 -11.67 18.95 10.86
C LYS A 32 -10.98 17.61 10.62
N SER A 33 -10.77 16.80 11.67
CA SER A 33 -10.24 15.44 11.51
C SER A 33 -11.27 14.44 10.99
N ALA A 34 -12.56 14.75 11.05
CA ALA A 34 -13.63 13.85 10.61
C ALA A 34 -14.00 14.02 9.12
N GLU A 35 -13.58 15.11 8.47
CA GLU A 35 -13.77 15.35 7.02
C GLU A 35 -12.55 14.97 6.15
N CYS A 36 -11.44 14.54 6.76
CA CYS A 36 -10.29 13.98 6.08
C CYS A 36 -10.26 12.47 6.33
N GLY A 37 -10.55 11.66 5.31
CA GLY A 37 -10.36 10.21 5.42
C GLY A 37 -8.95 9.88 5.92
N GLU A 38 -8.81 8.78 6.68
CA GLU A 38 -7.50 8.34 7.19
C GLU A 38 -6.49 8.25 6.03
N LEU A 39 -5.31 8.84 6.20
CA LEU A 39 -4.24 8.77 5.21
C LEU A 39 -3.88 7.30 4.95
N THR A 40 -3.77 6.95 3.66
CA THR A 40 -3.20 5.65 3.27
C THR A 40 -1.73 5.56 3.68
N ASN A 41 -1.19 4.34 3.75
CA ASN A 41 0.22 4.14 4.10
C ASN A 41 1.17 4.85 3.12
N PHE A 42 0.86 4.83 1.82
CA PHE A 42 1.63 5.57 0.82
C PHE A 42 1.59 7.09 1.09
N LYS A 43 0.41 7.65 1.40
CA LYS A 43 0.28 9.08 1.68
C LYS A 43 0.97 9.50 2.99
N LYS A 44 1.00 8.64 4.02
CA LYS A 44 1.82 8.84 5.23
C LYS A 44 3.32 8.97 4.90
N VAL A 45 3.83 8.18 3.94
CA VAL A 45 5.23 8.29 3.50
C VAL A 45 5.49 9.51 2.62
N CYS A 46 4.52 9.91 1.79
CA CYS A 46 4.61 11.18 1.05
C CYS A 46 4.67 12.38 2.01
N GLU A 47 3.83 12.39 3.06
CA GLU A 47 3.85 13.39 4.13
C GLU A 47 5.21 13.43 4.84
N PHE A 48 5.79 12.25 5.17
CA PHE A 48 7.13 12.15 5.72
C PHE A 48 8.18 12.77 4.78
N HIS A 49 8.18 12.43 3.48
CA HIS A 49 9.15 12.99 2.53
C HIS A 49 9.06 14.52 2.44
N GLN A 50 7.84 15.05 2.37
CA GLN A 50 7.60 16.50 2.32
C GLN A 50 8.07 17.19 3.61
N SER A 51 7.79 16.60 4.77
CA SER A 51 8.12 17.17 6.08
C SER A 51 9.61 17.16 6.38
N PHE A 52 10.32 16.11 5.95
CA PHE A 52 11.75 15.90 6.22
C PHE A 52 12.66 16.33 5.06
N GLY A 53 12.10 16.95 4.01
CA GLY A 53 12.89 17.43 2.87
C GLY A 53 13.51 16.32 2.03
N VAL A 54 12.94 15.11 2.07
CA VAL A 54 13.32 14.00 1.19
C VAL A 54 12.64 14.21 -0.16
N LYS A 55 13.32 13.87 -1.26
CA LYS A 55 12.78 14.04 -2.61
C LYS A 55 11.40 13.40 -2.74
N HIS A 56 10.44 14.22 -3.18
CA HIS A 56 9.07 13.87 -3.47
C HIS A 56 8.62 14.59 -4.74
N THR A 57 7.81 13.92 -5.56
CA THR A 57 7.17 14.49 -6.74
C THR A 57 5.81 13.85 -6.93
N GLU A 58 4.84 14.61 -7.42
CA GLU A 58 3.50 14.10 -7.73
C GLU A 58 3.42 13.52 -9.16
N ASN A 59 4.40 13.84 -10.01
CA ASN A 59 4.41 13.43 -11.42
C ASN A 59 5.50 12.39 -11.70
N PRO A 60 5.20 11.30 -12.44
CA PRO A 60 6.17 10.28 -12.82
C PRO A 60 7.40 10.87 -13.51
N GLN A 61 8.59 10.49 -13.04
CA GLN A 61 9.88 10.94 -13.60
C GLN A 61 10.51 9.85 -14.46
N ILE A 62 10.14 9.75 -15.74
CA ILE A 62 10.58 8.67 -16.63
C ILE A 62 12.09 8.71 -16.93
N ASP A 63 12.67 9.89 -16.96
CA ASP A 63 14.09 10.14 -17.25
C ASP A 63 14.96 10.20 -15.98
N ILE A 64 14.41 9.82 -14.81
CA ILE A 64 15.16 9.87 -13.54
C ILE A 64 16.40 8.98 -13.54
N PHE A 65 16.39 7.89 -14.32
CA PHE A 65 17.51 6.99 -14.47
C PHE A 65 18.75 7.70 -15.02
N ASP A 66 18.55 8.69 -15.90
CA ASP A 66 19.64 9.46 -16.51
C ASP A 66 19.88 10.79 -15.78
N LYS A 67 18.81 11.49 -15.38
CA LYS A 67 18.90 12.82 -14.76
C LYS A 67 19.28 12.79 -13.28
N ASP A 68 18.90 11.74 -12.57
CA ASP A 68 19.20 11.59 -11.15
C ASP A 68 19.37 10.10 -10.73
N PRO A 69 20.40 9.42 -11.28
CA PRO A 69 20.67 8.02 -10.94
C PRO A 69 20.97 7.81 -9.46
N LYS A 70 21.41 8.86 -8.74
CA LYS A 70 21.71 8.79 -7.31
C LYS A 70 20.45 8.56 -6.49
N THR A 71 19.32 9.19 -6.85
CA THR A 71 18.04 8.93 -6.19
C THR A 71 17.61 7.47 -6.38
N MET A 72 17.65 6.95 -7.61
CA MET A 72 17.31 5.54 -7.87
C MET A 72 18.23 4.60 -7.10
N LYS A 73 19.55 4.86 -7.11
CA LYS A 73 20.52 4.08 -6.34
C LYS A 73 20.18 4.07 -4.85
N LEU A 74 19.94 5.24 -4.26
CA LEU A 74 19.59 5.35 -2.84
C LEU A 74 18.32 4.57 -2.50
N ARG A 75 17.26 4.68 -3.32
CA ARG A 75 16.01 3.94 -3.08
C ARG A 75 16.22 2.42 -3.14
N LEU A 76 17.01 1.95 -4.12
CA LEU A 76 17.35 0.53 -4.24
C LEU A 76 18.23 0.05 -3.08
N ASP A 77 19.17 0.87 -2.61
CA ASP A 77 20.05 0.50 -1.51
C ASP A 77 19.27 0.37 -0.19
N LEU A 78 18.34 1.29 0.10
CA LEU A 78 17.46 1.21 1.27
C LEU A 78 16.60 -0.06 1.22
N ILE A 79 15.95 -0.36 0.08
CA ILE A 79 15.15 -1.60 -0.06
C ILE A 79 16.02 -2.86 0.18
N ARG A 80 17.27 -2.85 -0.27
CA ARG A 80 18.19 -3.98 -0.05
C ARG A 80 18.66 -4.09 1.40
N GLU A 81 18.76 -2.98 2.11
CA GLU A 81 19.09 -2.93 3.53
C GLU A 81 17.99 -3.61 4.33
N GLU A 82 16.73 -3.15 4.23
CA GLU A 82 15.60 -3.73 4.97
C GLU A 82 15.36 -5.21 4.61
N PHE A 83 15.61 -5.61 3.36
CA PHE A 83 15.52 -7.01 2.97
C PHE A 83 16.56 -7.90 3.67
N LYS A 84 17.80 -7.41 3.85
CA LYS A 84 18.83 -8.17 4.58
C LYS A 84 18.48 -8.29 6.05
N GLU A 85 17.89 -7.25 6.64
CA GLU A 85 17.41 -7.30 8.03
C GLU A 85 16.30 -8.33 8.18
N LEU A 86 15.38 -8.42 7.22
CA LEU A 86 14.38 -9.49 7.18
C LEU A 86 15.01 -10.89 7.09
N GLU A 87 16.02 -11.08 6.22
CA GLU A 87 16.74 -12.35 6.12
C GLU A 87 17.42 -12.72 7.44
N GLN A 88 18.07 -11.76 8.09
CA GLN A 88 18.71 -11.96 9.38
C GLN A 88 17.69 -12.30 10.46
N ALA A 89 16.63 -11.50 10.62
CA ALA A 89 15.57 -11.70 11.60
C ALA A 89 14.89 -13.08 11.45
N ALA A 90 14.63 -13.50 10.20
CA ALA A 90 14.08 -14.82 9.90
C ALA A 90 15.07 -15.94 10.28
N GLY A 91 16.36 -15.78 9.98
CA GLY A 91 17.42 -16.72 10.36
C GLY A 91 17.59 -16.86 11.87
N GLU A 92 17.43 -15.76 12.60
CA GLU A 92 17.46 -15.70 14.06
C GLU A 92 16.14 -16.13 14.72
N LYS A 93 15.09 -16.38 13.92
CA LYS A 93 13.73 -16.72 14.37
C LYS A 93 13.14 -15.65 15.30
N ASN A 94 13.49 -14.39 15.06
CA ASN A 94 13.03 -13.26 15.85
C ASN A 94 11.81 -12.60 15.20
N MET A 95 10.61 -12.96 15.67
CA MET A 95 9.36 -12.48 15.07
C MET A 95 9.12 -10.97 15.23
N THR A 96 9.66 -10.37 16.28
CA THR A 96 9.57 -8.91 16.48
C THR A 96 10.34 -8.18 15.40
N GLU A 97 11.59 -8.59 15.15
CA GLU A 97 12.44 -8.00 14.09
C GLU A 97 11.92 -8.34 12.69
N VAL A 98 11.29 -9.51 12.50
CA VAL A 98 10.59 -9.82 11.24
C VAL A 98 9.45 -8.83 10.99
N LEU A 99 8.67 -8.49 12.01
CA LEU A 99 7.59 -7.52 11.88
C LEU A 99 8.15 -6.11 11.57
N ASP A 100 9.24 -5.73 12.22
CA ASP A 100 9.93 -4.46 12.01
C ASP A 100 10.44 -4.33 10.57
N ALA A 101 11.28 -5.27 10.13
CA ALA A 101 11.83 -5.30 8.77
C ALA A 101 10.74 -5.36 7.68
N LEU A 102 9.64 -6.11 7.89
CA LEU A 102 8.51 -6.10 6.95
C LEU A 102 7.84 -4.72 6.86
N SER A 103 7.74 -4.02 7.99
CA SER A 103 7.16 -2.67 8.05
C SER A 103 8.07 -1.66 7.35
N ASP A 104 9.38 -1.77 7.56
CA ASP A 104 10.36 -0.90 6.92
C ASP A 104 10.47 -1.15 5.42
N ILE A 105 10.40 -2.41 4.96
CA ILE A 105 10.29 -2.73 3.52
C ILE A 105 9.11 -1.99 2.89
N LEU A 106 7.93 -1.98 3.53
CA LEU A 106 6.78 -1.22 3.03
C LEU A 106 7.11 0.28 3.00
N TYR A 107 7.70 0.81 4.06
CA TYR A 107 8.02 2.23 4.18
C TYR A 107 9.02 2.70 3.12
N VAL A 108 10.14 1.99 2.93
CA VAL A 108 11.16 2.34 1.93
C VAL A 108 10.68 2.10 0.50
N THR A 109 9.79 1.12 0.29
CA THR A 109 9.14 0.90 -1.02
C THR A 109 8.20 2.06 -1.35
N TYR A 110 7.38 2.50 -0.40
CA TYR A 110 6.56 3.70 -0.56
C TYR A 110 7.41 4.96 -0.77
N GLY A 111 8.55 5.05 -0.08
CA GLY A 111 9.53 6.11 -0.28
C GLY A 111 10.07 6.14 -1.71
N ALA A 112 10.33 4.98 -2.32
CA ALA A 112 10.70 4.89 -3.73
C ALA A 112 9.59 5.44 -4.64
N GLY A 113 8.34 5.03 -4.43
CA GLY A 113 7.20 5.59 -5.17
C GLY A 113 7.09 7.10 -5.06
N SER A 114 7.21 7.65 -3.85
CA SER A 114 7.17 9.08 -3.56
C SER A 114 8.27 9.86 -4.28
N SER A 115 9.52 9.37 -4.25
CA SER A 115 10.65 10.03 -4.93
C SER A 115 10.58 9.96 -6.45
N LEU A 116 9.84 8.99 -7.01
CA LEU A 116 9.68 8.77 -8.45
C LEU A 116 8.40 9.38 -9.03
N GLY A 117 7.46 9.81 -8.17
CA GLY A 117 6.12 10.26 -8.57
C GLY A 117 5.24 9.14 -9.09
N LEU A 118 5.41 7.94 -8.52
CA LEU A 118 4.58 6.78 -8.82
C LEU A 118 3.59 6.58 -7.67
N ASP A 119 2.30 6.80 -7.96
CA ASP A 119 1.24 6.59 -6.97
C ASP A 119 1.08 5.10 -6.67
N LEU A 120 1.63 4.64 -5.55
CA LEU A 120 1.63 3.23 -5.21
C LEU A 120 0.29 2.74 -4.65
N ASP A 121 -0.61 3.62 -4.19
CA ASP A 121 -1.98 3.20 -3.87
C ASP A 121 -2.72 2.82 -5.17
N LYS A 122 -2.60 3.67 -6.20
CA LYS A 122 -3.18 3.39 -7.52
C LYS A 122 -2.55 2.16 -8.17
N ALA A 123 -1.22 2.01 -8.08
CA ALA A 123 -0.53 0.84 -8.62
C ALA A 123 -0.98 -0.45 -7.90
N PHE A 124 -1.07 -0.42 -6.57
CA PHE A 124 -1.48 -1.58 -5.78
C PHE A 124 -2.93 -1.97 -6.08
N ALA A 125 -3.85 -1.01 -6.21
CA ALA A 125 -5.23 -1.27 -6.59
C ALA A 125 -5.33 -2.01 -7.95
N LEU A 126 -4.61 -1.54 -8.97
CA LEU A 126 -4.58 -2.19 -10.29
C LEU A 126 -3.99 -3.60 -10.24
N VAL A 127 -2.94 -3.81 -9.44
CA VAL A 127 -2.34 -5.13 -9.23
C VAL A 127 -3.31 -6.04 -8.47
N HIS A 128 -4.00 -5.52 -7.46
CA HIS A 128 -4.99 -6.26 -6.69
C HIS A 128 -6.14 -6.72 -7.59
N ASP A 129 -6.72 -5.83 -8.40
CA ASP A 129 -7.79 -6.15 -9.34
C ASP A 129 -7.37 -7.24 -10.34
N SER A 130 -6.14 -7.14 -10.88
CA SER A 130 -5.57 -8.16 -11.75
C SER A 130 -5.38 -9.50 -11.03
N ASN A 131 -4.90 -9.48 -9.78
CA ASN A 131 -4.75 -10.68 -8.97
C ASN A 131 -6.10 -11.34 -8.66
N MET A 132 -7.12 -10.56 -8.32
CA MET A 132 -8.47 -11.05 -8.05
C MET A 132 -9.14 -11.60 -9.32
N SER A 133 -8.77 -11.11 -10.51
CA SER A 133 -9.24 -11.67 -11.78
C SER A 133 -8.74 -13.10 -12.07
N LYS A 134 -7.80 -13.63 -11.29
CA LYS A 134 -7.35 -15.02 -11.39
C LYS A 134 -8.38 -16.03 -10.86
N LEU A 135 -9.33 -15.57 -10.04
CA LEU A 135 -10.34 -16.42 -9.40
C LEU A 135 -11.40 -16.85 -10.43
N CYS A 136 -11.86 -18.11 -10.33
CA CYS A 136 -13.02 -18.59 -11.07
C CYS A 136 -14.28 -18.41 -10.21
N LYS A 137 -15.38 -17.96 -10.84
CA LYS A 137 -16.66 -17.72 -10.16
C LYS A 137 -17.54 -18.96 -10.12
N THR A 138 -17.31 -19.91 -11.01
CA THR A 138 -18.06 -21.17 -11.06
C THR A 138 -17.09 -22.35 -11.14
N GLN A 139 -17.61 -23.53 -10.81
CA GLN A 139 -16.83 -24.77 -10.91
C GLN A 139 -16.46 -25.07 -12.36
N GLU A 140 -17.39 -24.83 -13.29
CA GLU A 140 -17.19 -25.06 -14.72
C GLU A 140 -16.06 -24.19 -15.28
N GLU A 141 -15.93 -22.95 -14.81
CA GLU A 141 -14.83 -22.07 -15.19
C GLU A 141 -13.47 -22.59 -14.68
N ALA A 142 -13.45 -23.15 -13.47
CA ALA A 142 -12.24 -23.74 -12.90
C ALA A 142 -11.81 -25.02 -13.66
N GLU A 143 -12.77 -25.88 -13.98
CA GLU A 143 -12.55 -27.08 -14.78
C GLU A 143 -12.06 -26.74 -16.19
N ALA A 144 -12.70 -25.79 -16.87
CA ALA A 144 -12.26 -25.29 -18.18
C ALA A 144 -10.84 -24.70 -18.12
N THR A 145 -10.50 -24.01 -17.03
CA THR A 145 -9.14 -23.48 -16.81
C THR A 145 -8.11 -24.60 -16.67
N ILE A 146 -8.42 -25.66 -15.92
CA ILE A 146 -7.53 -26.82 -15.78
C ILE A 146 -7.28 -27.47 -17.14
N GLU A 147 -8.33 -27.72 -17.92
CA GLU A 147 -8.20 -28.33 -19.25
C GLU A 147 -7.39 -27.44 -20.20
N TRP A 148 -7.56 -26.12 -20.12
CA TRP A 148 -6.73 -25.18 -20.87
C TRP A 148 -5.24 -25.32 -20.50
N TYR A 149 -4.90 -25.43 -19.21
CA TYR A 149 -3.49 -25.62 -18.80
C TYR A 149 -2.91 -26.97 -19.26
N LYS A 150 -3.69 -28.05 -19.18
CA LYS A 150 -3.27 -29.37 -19.68
C LYS A 150 -2.96 -29.34 -21.18
N ALA A 151 -3.74 -28.59 -21.95
CA ALA A 151 -3.60 -28.53 -23.40
C ALA A 151 -2.49 -27.58 -23.89
N ASN A 152 -2.29 -26.43 -23.23
CA ASN A 152 -1.55 -25.32 -23.82
C ASN A 152 -0.05 -25.24 -23.48
N LYS A 153 0.49 -26.12 -22.62
CA LYS A 153 1.92 -26.12 -22.22
C LYS A 153 2.48 -24.69 -22.10
N THR A 154 1.87 -23.88 -21.25
CA THR A 154 2.22 -22.44 -21.14
C THR A 154 3.69 -22.28 -20.75
N GLY A 155 4.37 -21.14 -20.96
CA GLY A 155 5.77 -20.94 -20.50
C GLY A 155 6.86 -20.86 -21.58
N PRO A 156 8.08 -20.37 -21.27
CA PRO A 156 9.16 -20.27 -22.25
C PRO A 156 9.44 -21.65 -22.86
N GLU A 157 9.49 -21.75 -24.20
CA GLU A 157 9.70 -23.02 -24.92
C GLU A 157 8.65 -24.13 -24.65
N GLY A 158 7.46 -23.78 -24.14
CA GLY A 158 6.45 -24.77 -23.77
C GLY A 158 6.72 -25.48 -22.44
N LYS A 159 7.53 -24.89 -21.56
CA LYS A 159 8.07 -25.51 -20.33
C LYS A 159 7.30 -25.27 -19.03
N TYR A 160 6.15 -24.59 -19.02
CA TYR A 160 5.22 -24.65 -17.89
C TYR A 160 4.01 -25.54 -18.21
N PRO A 161 4.19 -26.88 -18.29
CA PRO A 161 3.14 -27.75 -17.85
C PRO A 161 3.12 -27.66 -16.32
N TYR A 162 2.13 -26.95 -15.78
CA TYR A 162 1.70 -27.25 -14.43
C TYR A 162 1.37 -28.75 -14.43
N ASP A 163 2.12 -29.51 -13.63
CA ASP A 163 2.11 -30.97 -13.63
C ASP A 163 0.84 -31.53 -13.01
N SER A 164 0.24 -30.75 -12.11
CA SER A 164 -0.88 -31.12 -11.26
C SER A 164 -1.88 -29.95 -11.14
N PRO A 165 -2.46 -29.45 -12.24
CA PRO A 165 -3.45 -28.39 -12.17
C PRO A 165 -4.73 -28.96 -11.55
N ALA A 166 -5.12 -28.39 -10.42
CA ALA A 166 -6.34 -28.72 -9.69
C ALA A 166 -7.07 -27.44 -9.27
N TRP A 167 -8.25 -27.59 -8.68
CA TRP A 167 -8.98 -26.49 -8.08
C TRP A 167 -9.39 -26.82 -6.65
N ARG A 168 -9.56 -25.78 -5.83
CA ARG A 168 -10.15 -25.88 -4.49
C ARG A 168 -11.16 -24.76 -4.28
N LYS A 169 -12.22 -25.03 -3.51
CA LYS A 169 -13.16 -23.97 -3.11
C LYS A 169 -12.54 -23.11 -2.01
N SER A 170 -12.65 -21.78 -2.13
CA SER A 170 -12.18 -20.81 -1.14
C SER A 170 -13.17 -19.66 -1.04
N GLY A 171 -13.99 -19.66 0.01
CA GLY A 171 -15.14 -18.75 0.11
C GLY A 171 -16.11 -18.96 -1.06
N ASP A 172 -16.41 -17.87 -1.76
CA ASP A 172 -17.32 -17.85 -2.92
C ASP A 172 -16.64 -18.21 -4.25
N TYR A 173 -15.34 -18.49 -4.23
CA TYR A 173 -14.54 -18.69 -5.44
C TYR A 173 -14.02 -20.12 -5.58
N PHE A 174 -13.67 -20.46 -6.81
CA PHE A 174 -12.94 -21.66 -7.19
C PHE A 174 -11.52 -21.25 -7.58
N VAL A 175 -10.54 -21.66 -6.79
CA VAL A 175 -9.13 -21.29 -6.97
C VAL A 175 -8.41 -22.40 -7.70
N VAL A 176 -8.01 -22.13 -8.94
CA VAL A 176 -7.15 -23.04 -9.70
C VAL A 176 -5.71 -22.86 -9.24
N TYR A 177 -5.02 -23.96 -8.99
CA TYR A 177 -3.65 -23.98 -8.48
C TYR A 177 -2.89 -25.21 -8.99
N ASN A 178 -1.58 -25.19 -8.87
CA ASN A 178 -0.75 -26.36 -9.12
C ASN A 178 -0.48 -27.09 -7.79
N GLU A 179 -0.92 -28.33 -7.65
CA GLU A 179 -0.86 -29.05 -6.37
C GLU A 179 0.57 -29.26 -5.87
N SER A 180 1.50 -29.61 -6.75
CA SER A 180 2.90 -29.89 -6.38
C SER A 180 3.67 -28.69 -5.82
N SER A 181 3.23 -27.46 -6.11
CA SER A 181 3.89 -26.22 -5.66
C SER A 181 3.01 -25.30 -4.82
N GLY A 182 1.71 -25.55 -4.74
CA GLY A 182 0.73 -24.64 -4.13
C GLY A 182 0.48 -23.34 -4.91
N LYS A 183 1.13 -23.15 -6.06
CA LYS A 183 1.06 -21.90 -6.84
C LYS A 183 -0.34 -21.70 -7.42
N VAL A 184 -0.95 -20.55 -7.13
CA VAL A 184 -2.22 -20.12 -7.75
C VAL A 184 -2.02 -19.87 -9.24
N LEU A 185 -2.91 -20.44 -10.06
CA LEU A 185 -2.93 -20.30 -11.51
C LEU A 185 -3.89 -19.19 -11.94
N LYS A 186 -3.66 -18.67 -13.15
CA LYS A 186 -4.54 -17.64 -13.75
C LYS A 186 -5.73 -18.34 -14.40
N SER A 187 -6.95 -17.91 -14.09
CA SER A 187 -8.16 -18.35 -14.82
C SER A 187 -8.04 -18.02 -16.31
N ILE A 188 -8.84 -18.72 -17.14
CA ILE A 188 -8.98 -18.39 -18.57
C ILE A 188 -9.53 -16.98 -18.82
N ASN A 189 -10.18 -16.38 -17.82
CA ASN A 189 -10.73 -15.02 -17.87
C ASN A 189 -9.81 -13.97 -17.20
N TYR A 190 -8.58 -14.35 -16.84
CA TYR A 190 -7.60 -13.47 -16.21
C TYR A 190 -7.34 -12.21 -17.03
N LYS A 191 -7.24 -11.08 -16.33
CA LYS A 191 -6.91 -9.77 -16.91
C LYS A 191 -5.54 -9.32 -16.43
N PRO A 192 -4.54 -9.17 -17.32
CA PRO A 192 -3.25 -8.63 -16.93
C PRO A 192 -3.38 -7.18 -16.47
N VAL A 193 -2.65 -6.83 -15.42
CA VAL A 193 -2.48 -5.44 -15.00
C VAL A 193 -1.88 -4.62 -16.14
N SER A 194 -2.33 -3.37 -16.27
CA SER A 194 -1.78 -2.39 -17.20
C SER A 194 -1.51 -1.09 -16.46
N PHE A 195 -0.26 -0.65 -16.48
CA PHE A 195 0.17 0.63 -15.89
C PHE A 195 0.18 1.79 -16.88
N LYS A 196 -0.29 1.59 -18.12
CA LYS A 196 -0.24 2.63 -19.17
C LYS A 196 -0.94 3.93 -18.76
N SER A 197 -2.00 3.85 -17.96
CA SER A 197 -2.74 5.02 -17.46
C SER A 197 -2.04 5.76 -16.30
N MET A 198 -0.89 5.26 -15.85
CA MET A 198 -0.10 5.84 -14.76
C MET A 198 1.17 6.53 -15.22
N LEU A 199 1.60 6.29 -16.46
CA LEU A 199 2.82 6.86 -17.02
C LEU A 199 2.46 7.81 -18.16
N PRO A 200 3.23 8.90 -18.38
CA PRO A 200 3.05 9.74 -19.55
C PRO A 200 3.25 8.92 -20.84
N ASN A 201 2.55 9.33 -21.91
CA ASN A 201 2.64 8.71 -23.23
C ASN A 201 3.97 8.99 -23.92
#